data_AF-A0A7C4FB48-F1
#
_entry.id   AF-A0A7C4FB48-F1
#
_cell.length_a   1.000
_cell.length_b   1.000
_cell.length_c   1.000
_cell.angle_alpha   90.00
_cell.angle_beta   90.00
_cell.angle_gamma   90.00
#
_symmetry.space_group_name_H-M   'P 1'
#
loop_
_entity.id
_entity.type
_entity.pdbx_description
1 polymer ?
#
loop_
_entity_poly.entity_id
_entity_poly.type
_entity_poly.pdbx_seq_one_letter_code
_entity_poly.pdbx_strand_id
1 'polypeptide(L)'
;MTVGSFFKHPIVIGLDSEGEPFDVSAYDLQGLNLIVGFKGVGKSHLAKAMLLDLTRHRAGCLVFDVNDEYSQLDTGRDKQPKPELKELFVKLRPGDTLRFPLSDIEPEVLVNVMEALGLRDASLAEFSEIVGGLGQNVLNLEMVREKVEERVKTPSVKGAILRRLRMLEDTSLIDDSLSQGQLADTLSKLNEGKTLVVNLKGLAKPVMRTAVQVMLSNLLGLLEAKELEPIFLFAEEAHLYIERTDIEDLVTRMRHLGLWQFYITNTPTSLPELLVRQTDNLICFYLSLPDDVKYIAPASGLE
;
A
#
# COMPACT_ATOMS: atom_id res chain seq x y z
N MET A 1 34.22 -8.31 -22.45
CA MET A 1 33.10 -9.26 -22.51
C MET A 1 32.25 -8.99 -21.29
N THR A 2 31.12 -8.31 -21.45
CA THR A 2 30.15 -8.12 -20.36
C THR A 2 29.68 -9.50 -19.94
N VAL A 3 29.94 -9.87 -18.69
CA VAL A 3 29.37 -11.07 -18.08
C VAL A 3 27.85 -10.89 -18.20
N GLY A 4 27.23 -11.67 -19.08
CA GLY A 4 25.78 -11.67 -19.21
C GLY A 4 25.20 -12.15 -17.89
N SER A 5 24.31 -11.36 -17.30
CA SER A 5 23.65 -11.75 -16.06
C SER A 5 23.00 -13.13 -16.21
N PHE A 6 23.16 -13.99 -15.20
CA PHE A 6 22.63 -15.36 -15.20
C PHE A 6 21.09 -15.38 -15.24
N PHE A 7 20.46 -14.31 -14.77
CA PHE A 7 19.01 -14.19 -14.69
C PHE A 7 18.41 -13.50 -15.91
N LYS A 8 17.21 -13.93 -16.32
CA LYS A 8 16.44 -13.28 -17.40
C LYS A 8 16.05 -11.84 -17.04
N HIS A 9 15.77 -11.59 -15.77
CA HIS A 9 15.39 -10.28 -15.22
C HIS A 9 16.21 -10.00 -13.96
N PRO A 10 17.47 -9.57 -14.10
CA PRO A 10 18.35 -9.36 -12.96
C PRO A 10 18.03 -8.04 -12.26
N ILE A 11 18.23 -8.02 -10.95
CA ILE A 11 18.14 -6.85 -10.09
C ILE A 11 19.48 -6.71 -9.37
N VAL A 12 20.15 -5.59 -9.61
CA VAL A 12 21.47 -5.33 -9.02
C VAL A 12 21.25 -4.81 -7.60
N ILE A 13 21.63 -5.59 -6.60
CA ILE A 13 21.41 -5.24 -5.18
C ILE A 13 22.66 -4.74 -4.46
N GLY A 14 23.81 -4.79 -5.12
CA GLY A 14 25.05 -4.22 -4.60
C GLY A 14 26.29 -4.86 -5.22
N LEU A 15 27.35 -4.93 -4.41
CA LEU A 15 28.57 -5.65 -4.71
C LEU A 15 28.75 -6.77 -3.68
N ASP A 16 29.35 -7.89 -4.10
CA ASP A 16 29.76 -8.96 -3.19
C ASP A 16 31.08 -8.62 -2.46
N SER A 17 31.59 -9.58 -1.69
CA SER A 17 32.86 -9.42 -0.94
C SER A 17 34.10 -9.30 -1.83
N GLU A 18 34.00 -9.67 -3.11
CA GLU A 18 35.08 -9.58 -4.09
C GLU A 18 34.99 -8.28 -4.91
N GLY A 19 33.90 -7.52 -4.76
CA GLY A 19 33.65 -6.27 -5.45
C GLY A 19 32.92 -6.44 -6.78
N GLU A 20 32.41 -7.64 -7.07
CA GLU A 20 31.65 -7.92 -8.28
C GLU A 20 30.16 -7.61 -8.09
N PRO A 21 29.41 -7.24 -9.16
CA PRO A 21 27.97 -7.00 -9.06
C PRO A 21 27.23 -8.20 -8.47
N PHE A 22 26.46 -7.94 -7.42
CA PHE A 22 25.60 -8.93 -6.80
C PHE A 22 24.17 -8.77 -7.31
N ASP A 23 23.75 -9.71 -8.16
CA ASP A 23 22.43 -9.73 -8.79
C ASP A 23 21.53 -10.76 -8.12
N VAL A 24 20.23 -10.44 -8.03
CA VAL A 24 19.17 -11.40 -7.72
C VAL A 24 18.17 -11.46 -8.87
N SER A 25 17.44 -12.56 -9.00
CA SER A 25 16.38 -12.70 -9.99
C SER A 25 15.13 -11.94 -9.53
N ALA A 26 14.54 -11.12 -10.42
CA ALA A 26 13.21 -10.55 -10.17
C ALA A 26 12.12 -11.63 -10.00
N TYR A 27 12.32 -12.81 -10.59
CA TYR A 27 11.43 -13.97 -10.42
C TYR A 27 11.46 -14.49 -8.98
N ASP A 28 12.62 -14.51 -8.33
CA ASP A 28 12.75 -15.02 -6.96
C ASP A 28 12.15 -14.06 -5.92
N LEU A 29 11.88 -12.82 -6.32
CA LEU A 29 11.19 -11.82 -5.51
C LEU A 29 9.66 -11.91 -5.61
N GLN A 30 9.12 -12.83 -6.43
CA GLN A 30 7.67 -13.09 -6.58
C GLN A 30 7.09 -13.82 -5.36
N GLY A 31 7.11 -13.17 -4.21
CA GLY A 31 6.69 -13.71 -2.92
C GLY A 31 6.62 -12.64 -1.85
N LEU A 32 6.88 -13.04 -0.60
CA LEU A 32 6.97 -12.16 0.56
C LEU A 32 8.43 -11.86 0.88
N ASN A 33 8.78 -10.58 0.75
CA ASN A 33 10.11 -10.06 0.95
C ASN A 33 10.12 -9.16 2.19
N LEU A 34 11.07 -9.38 3.09
CA LEU A 34 11.21 -8.62 4.33
C LEU A 34 12.58 -7.93 4.37
N ILE A 35 12.57 -6.59 4.43
CA ILE A 35 13.78 -5.77 4.54
C ILE A 35 13.79 -5.08 5.90
N VAL A 36 14.70 -5.50 6.79
CA VAL A 36 14.77 -5.07 8.19
C VAL A 36 16.15 -4.52 8.55
N GLY A 37 16.21 -3.73 9.62
CA GLY A 37 17.44 -3.07 10.07
C GLY A 37 17.22 -1.72 10.72
N PHE A 38 18.21 -1.24 11.45
CA PHE A 38 18.14 0.04 12.15
C PHE A 38 17.97 1.24 11.20
N LYS A 39 17.58 2.41 11.72
CA LYS A 39 17.47 3.62 10.89
C LYS A 39 18.84 4.03 10.34
N GLY A 40 18.91 4.38 9.06
CA GLY A 40 20.14 4.86 8.42
C GLY A 40 21.10 3.78 7.91
N VAL A 41 20.77 2.48 8.05
CA VAL A 41 21.65 1.38 7.63
C VAL A 41 21.55 1.01 6.14
N GLY A 42 20.75 1.74 5.36
CA GLY A 42 20.64 1.52 3.91
C GLY A 42 19.44 0.72 3.42
N LYS A 43 18.48 0.33 4.29
CA LYS A 43 17.25 -0.38 3.89
C LYS A 43 16.54 0.26 2.70
N SER A 44 16.17 1.54 2.82
CA SER A 44 15.49 2.27 1.75
C SER A 44 16.37 2.46 0.53
N HIS A 45 17.69 2.52 0.69
CA HIS A 45 18.59 2.59 -0.46
C HIS A 45 18.49 1.31 -1.30
N LEU A 46 18.52 0.15 -0.65
CA LEU A 46 18.35 -1.13 -1.33
C LEU A 46 16.94 -1.29 -1.92
N ALA A 47 15.89 -0.97 -1.16
CA ALA A 47 14.52 -1.04 -1.65
C ALA A 47 14.31 -0.15 -2.90
N LYS A 48 14.93 1.03 -2.94
CA LYS A 48 14.92 1.92 -4.11
C LYS A 48 15.67 1.33 -5.31
N ALA A 49 16.80 0.67 -5.09
CA ALA A 49 17.53 -0.02 -6.18
C ALA A 49 16.68 -1.14 -6.77
N MET A 50 16.08 -1.97 -5.92
CA MET A 50 15.17 -3.05 -6.34
C MET A 50 13.96 -2.50 -7.11
N LEU A 51 13.29 -1.47 -6.58
CA LEU A 51 12.15 -0.84 -7.24
C LEU A 51 12.55 -0.30 -8.62
N LEU A 52 13.69 0.40 -8.73
CA LEU A 52 14.16 0.95 -10.00
C LEU A 52 14.37 -0.13 -11.07
N ASP A 53 14.97 -1.26 -10.71
CA ASP A 53 15.18 -2.35 -11.67
C ASP A 53 13.87 -3.07 -12.01
N LEU A 54 12.96 -3.28 -11.05
CA LEU A 54 11.61 -3.77 -11.33
C LEU A 54 10.85 -2.84 -12.30
N THR A 55 10.92 -1.53 -12.10
CA THR A 55 10.33 -0.53 -13.01
C THR A 55 10.95 -0.62 -14.41
N ARG A 56 12.28 -0.79 -14.51
CA ARG A 56 12.97 -0.97 -15.81
C ARG A 56 12.54 -2.25 -16.52
N HIS A 57 12.27 -3.32 -15.77
CA HIS A 57 11.70 -4.56 -16.28
C HIS A 57 10.20 -4.47 -16.60
N ARG A 58 9.58 -3.29 -16.45
CA ARG A 58 8.15 -3.04 -16.68
C ARG A 58 7.24 -3.86 -15.76
N ALA A 59 7.71 -4.16 -14.55
CA ALA A 59 6.85 -4.72 -13.51
C ALA A 59 5.99 -3.60 -12.89
N GLY A 60 4.68 -3.83 -12.80
CA GLY A 60 3.78 -2.94 -12.06
C GLY A 60 4.18 -2.89 -10.58
N CYS A 61 4.39 -1.69 -10.05
CA CYS A 61 4.82 -1.50 -8.66
C CYS A 61 3.95 -0.46 -7.94
N LEU A 62 3.37 -0.82 -6.80
CA LEU A 62 2.68 0.11 -5.89
C LEU A 62 3.55 0.35 -4.66
N VAL A 63 3.77 1.61 -4.29
CA VAL A 63 4.60 2.00 -3.15
C VAL A 63 3.78 2.84 -2.18
N PHE A 64 3.71 2.43 -0.92
CA PHE A 64 3.23 3.27 0.18
C PHE A 64 4.44 3.85 0.92
N ASP A 65 4.67 5.15 0.70
CA ASP A 65 5.89 5.87 1.07
C ASP A 65 5.62 6.83 2.23
N VAL A 66 6.06 6.47 3.44
CA VAL A 66 5.83 7.27 4.66
C VAL A 66 6.85 8.40 4.83
N ASN A 67 8.02 8.27 4.20
CA ASN A 67 9.15 9.18 4.38
C ASN A 67 9.40 10.10 3.17
N ASP A 68 8.66 9.91 2.08
CA ASP A 68 8.81 10.57 0.77
C ASP A 68 10.20 10.33 0.16
N GLU A 69 10.65 9.07 0.21
CA GLU A 69 11.97 8.66 -0.30
C GLU A 69 11.94 8.16 -1.75
N TYR A 70 10.75 7.85 -2.29
CA TYR A 70 10.57 7.20 -3.58
C TYR A 70 10.05 8.17 -4.67
N SER A 71 9.38 9.26 -4.30
CA SER A 71 8.72 10.20 -5.23
C SER A 71 9.67 10.92 -6.21
N GLN A 72 10.99 10.89 -5.98
CA GLN A 72 12.00 11.53 -6.84
C GLN A 72 12.92 10.54 -7.56
N LEU A 73 12.59 9.25 -7.55
CA LEU A 73 13.43 8.23 -8.20
C LEU A 73 13.56 8.38 -9.71
N ASP A 74 12.53 8.94 -10.34
CA ASP A 74 12.49 9.32 -11.75
C ASP A 74 13.31 10.59 -12.07
N THR A 75 13.87 11.26 -11.07
CA THR A 75 14.53 12.56 -11.22
C THR A 75 16.04 12.42 -11.04
N GLY A 76 16.82 13.03 -11.94
CA GLY A 76 18.27 13.10 -11.93
C GLY A 76 18.81 14.12 -10.93
N ARG A 77 20.14 14.13 -10.73
CA ARG A 77 20.82 15.10 -9.84
C ARG A 77 20.71 16.55 -10.35
N ASP A 78 20.53 16.71 -11.64
CA ASP A 78 20.27 17.96 -12.35
C ASP A 78 18.80 18.42 -12.23
N LYS A 79 17.98 17.70 -11.46
CA LYS A 79 16.53 17.89 -11.30
C LYS A 79 15.72 17.68 -12.58
N GLN A 80 16.32 17.08 -13.60
CA GLN A 80 15.61 16.70 -14.82
C GLN A 80 15.09 15.27 -14.70
N PRO A 81 13.94 14.94 -15.33
CA PRO A 81 13.51 13.56 -15.44
C PRO A 81 14.58 12.70 -16.12
N LYS A 82 14.85 11.52 -15.56
CA LYS A 82 15.71 10.51 -16.16
C LYS A 82 15.03 9.98 -17.43
N PRO A 83 15.65 10.12 -18.62
CA PRO A 83 15.02 9.75 -19.88
C PRO A 83 14.52 8.29 -19.90
N GLU A 84 15.24 7.38 -19.26
CA GLU A 84 14.92 5.95 -19.20
C GLU A 84 13.77 5.60 -18.24
N LEU A 85 13.41 6.51 -17.32
CA LEU A 85 12.30 6.34 -16.37
C LEU A 85 11.12 7.28 -16.66
N LYS A 86 11.20 8.03 -17.75
CA LYS A 86 10.18 9.01 -18.13
C LYS A 86 8.83 8.31 -18.28
N GLU A 87 7.79 8.91 -17.69
CA GLU A 87 6.41 8.42 -17.73
C GLU A 87 6.16 7.08 -17.00
N LEU A 88 7.19 6.48 -16.37
CA LEU A 88 7.03 5.24 -15.59
C LEU A 88 6.53 5.48 -14.17
N PHE A 89 6.80 6.66 -13.59
CA PHE A 89 6.39 6.98 -12.22
C PHE A 89 5.12 7.82 -12.20
N VAL A 90 4.15 7.40 -11.39
CA VAL A 90 2.91 8.13 -11.11
C VAL A 90 2.93 8.54 -9.64
N LYS A 91 2.91 9.85 -9.37
CA LYS A 91 3.03 10.41 -8.02
C LYS A 91 1.65 10.72 -7.46
N LEU A 92 1.27 10.02 -6.40
CA LEU A 92 -0.05 10.08 -5.77
C LEU A 92 0.08 10.65 -4.37
N ARG A 93 -0.65 11.72 -4.07
CA ARG A 93 -0.77 12.29 -2.73
C ARG A 93 -2.24 12.26 -2.30
N PRO A 94 -2.61 11.43 -1.30
CA PRO A 94 -3.97 11.36 -0.79
C PRO A 94 -4.50 12.76 -0.41
N GLY A 95 -5.69 13.11 -0.92
CA GLY A 95 -6.33 14.40 -0.69
C GLY A 95 -5.92 15.50 -1.68
N ASP A 96 -4.95 15.23 -2.55
CA ASP A 96 -4.44 16.15 -3.57
C ASP A 96 -4.47 15.48 -4.94
N THR A 97 -3.39 14.84 -5.38
CA THR A 97 -3.35 14.12 -6.68
C THR A 97 -4.01 12.74 -6.65
N LEU A 98 -4.35 12.23 -5.47
CA LEU A 98 -5.17 11.03 -5.29
C LEU A 98 -6.49 11.40 -4.60
N ARG A 99 -7.55 11.36 -5.40
CA ARG A 99 -8.95 11.52 -5.02
C ARG A 99 -9.81 10.54 -5.80
N PHE A 100 -10.95 10.17 -5.25
CA PHE A 100 -11.89 9.24 -5.85
C PHE A 100 -13.32 9.54 -5.36
N PRO A 101 -14.35 9.24 -6.17
CA PRO A 101 -15.73 9.38 -5.71
C PRO A 101 -16.05 8.30 -4.66
N LEU A 102 -17.07 8.53 -3.83
CA LEU A 102 -17.50 7.56 -2.83
C LEU A 102 -17.98 6.24 -3.47
N SER A 103 -18.46 6.29 -4.71
CA SER A 103 -18.87 5.13 -5.52
C SER A 103 -17.73 4.16 -5.85
N ASP A 104 -16.47 4.57 -5.70
CA ASP A 104 -15.30 3.69 -5.85
C ASP A 104 -15.00 2.88 -4.58
N ILE A 105 -15.73 3.13 -3.49
CA ILE A 105 -15.56 2.43 -2.22
C ILE A 105 -16.67 1.40 -2.06
N GLU A 106 -16.28 0.14 -1.87
CA GLU A 106 -17.23 -0.91 -1.52
C GLU A 106 -17.91 -0.61 -0.16
N PRO A 107 -19.20 -0.93 0.03
CA PRO A 107 -19.91 -0.62 1.27
C PRO A 107 -19.21 -1.15 2.53
N GLU A 108 -18.67 -2.37 2.50
CA GLU A 108 -17.95 -2.97 3.63
C GLU A 108 -16.67 -2.20 3.96
N VAL A 109 -15.95 -1.74 2.94
CA VAL A 109 -14.74 -0.92 3.10
C VAL A 109 -15.10 0.44 3.67
N LEU A 110 -16.21 1.04 3.23
CA LEU A 110 -16.70 2.30 3.78
C LEU A 110 -17.08 2.18 5.26
N VAL A 111 -17.64 1.05 5.69
CA VAL A 111 -17.88 0.76 7.12
C VAL A 111 -16.55 0.74 7.88
N ASN A 112 -15.54 0.04 7.37
CA ASN A 112 -14.23 -0.04 8.03
C ASN A 112 -13.51 1.32 8.08
N VAL A 113 -13.64 2.14 7.03
CA VAL A 113 -13.15 3.53 7.02
C VAL A 113 -13.82 4.34 8.14
N MET A 114 -15.13 4.20 8.31
CA MET A 114 -15.86 4.92 9.37
C MET A 114 -15.46 4.42 10.76
N GLU A 115 -15.21 3.12 10.93
CA GLU A 115 -14.64 2.56 12.14
C GLU A 115 -13.23 3.13 12.43
N ALA A 116 -12.37 3.23 11.41
CA ALA A 116 -11.05 3.84 11.52
C ALA A 116 -11.10 5.33 11.88
N LEU A 117 -12.15 6.05 11.46
CA LEU A 117 -12.47 7.41 11.89
C LEU A 117 -13.10 7.47 13.30
N GLY A 118 -13.27 6.33 13.96
CA GLY A 118 -13.73 6.21 15.33
C GLY A 118 -15.24 6.20 15.49
N LEU A 119 -15.99 5.72 14.49
CA LEU A 119 -17.40 5.31 14.64
C LEU A 119 -17.44 3.93 15.32
N ARG A 120 -18.33 3.72 16.30
CA ARG A 120 -18.38 2.48 17.09
C ARG A 120 -19.80 2.04 17.42
N ASP A 121 -19.92 0.79 17.84
CA ASP A 121 -21.10 0.18 18.45
C ASP A 121 -22.38 0.40 17.61
N ALA A 122 -23.47 0.85 18.25
CA ALA A 122 -24.73 1.13 17.60
C ALA A 122 -24.62 2.11 16.43
N SER A 123 -23.66 3.03 16.45
CA SER A 123 -23.49 3.98 15.34
C SER A 123 -22.87 3.33 14.11
N LEU A 124 -21.95 2.38 14.32
CA LEU A 124 -21.36 1.62 13.23
C LEU A 124 -22.37 0.62 12.63
N ALA A 125 -23.19 -0.02 13.48
CA ALA A 125 -24.25 -0.93 13.05
C ALA A 125 -25.30 -0.21 12.18
N GLU A 126 -25.84 0.91 12.65
CA GLU A 126 -26.81 1.73 11.91
C GLU A 126 -26.22 2.26 10.59
N PHE A 127 -24.95 2.68 10.61
CA PHE A 127 -24.26 3.11 9.40
C PHE A 127 -24.12 1.96 8.39
N SER A 128 -23.71 0.76 8.86
CA SER A 128 -23.55 -0.44 8.04
C SER A 128 -24.86 -0.84 7.36
N GLU A 129 -25.98 -0.83 8.09
CA GLU A 129 -27.30 -1.10 7.51
C GLU A 129 -27.69 -0.08 6.42
N ILE A 130 -27.35 1.19 6.63
CA ILE A 130 -27.62 2.26 5.64
C ILE A 130 -26.82 2.03 4.37
N VAL A 131 -25.49 1.87 4.48
CA VAL A 131 -24.64 1.72 3.29
C VAL A 131 -24.80 0.38 2.60
N GLY A 132 -25.05 -0.70 3.35
CA GLY A 132 -25.37 -2.01 2.76
C GLY A 132 -26.70 -2.03 2.02
N GLY A 133 -27.64 -1.16 2.39
CA GLY A 133 -28.89 -0.95 1.66
C GLY A 133 -28.77 -0.04 0.44
N LEU A 134 -27.62 0.62 0.25
CA LEU A 134 -27.32 1.48 -0.89
C LEU A 134 -26.42 0.71 -1.87
N GLY A 135 -26.86 0.56 -3.12
CA GLY A 135 -25.99 -0.03 -4.15
C GLY A 135 -24.76 0.85 -4.40
N GLN A 136 -23.58 0.23 -4.53
CA GLN A 136 -22.29 0.93 -4.72
C GLN A 136 -22.32 1.99 -5.83
N ASN A 137 -22.99 1.71 -6.95
CA ASN A 137 -23.06 2.58 -8.13
C ASN A 137 -23.81 3.90 -7.91
N VAL A 138 -24.42 4.11 -6.74
CA VAL A 138 -25.18 5.32 -6.42
C VAL A 138 -24.66 5.98 -5.14
N LEU A 139 -23.53 5.51 -4.58
CA LEU A 139 -22.96 6.09 -3.37
C LEU A 139 -22.30 7.44 -3.67
N ASN A 140 -22.78 8.47 -2.98
CA ASN A 140 -22.12 9.76 -2.82
C ASN A 140 -22.37 10.27 -1.39
N LEU A 141 -21.58 11.25 -0.93
CA LEU A 141 -21.65 11.75 0.44
C LEU A 141 -23.01 12.38 0.77
N GLU A 142 -23.65 13.05 -0.19
CA GLU A 142 -24.95 13.70 0.01
C GLU A 142 -26.04 12.66 0.28
N MET A 143 -26.15 11.64 -0.57
CA MET A 143 -27.12 10.55 -0.43
C MET A 143 -26.95 9.79 0.89
N VAL A 144 -25.70 9.53 1.31
CA VAL A 144 -25.45 8.90 2.61
C VAL A 144 -25.92 9.80 3.75
N ARG A 145 -25.66 11.10 3.70
CA ARG A 145 -26.16 12.06 4.71
C ARG A 145 -27.68 12.11 4.75
N GLU A 146 -28.35 12.17 3.60
CA GLU A 146 -29.81 12.15 3.52
C GLU A 146 -30.41 10.89 4.16
N LYS A 147 -29.84 9.72 3.86
CA LYS A 147 -30.30 8.45 4.43
C LYS A 147 -30.06 8.35 5.93
N VAL A 148 -28.96 8.91 6.42
CA VAL A 148 -28.70 9.03 7.86
C VAL A 148 -29.73 9.95 8.53
N GLU A 149 -30.07 11.07 7.90
CA GLU A 149 -31.09 11.98 8.41
C GLU A 149 -32.49 11.35 8.44
N GLU A 150 -32.85 10.60 7.39
CA GLU A 150 -34.15 9.92 7.23
C GLU A 150 -34.32 8.74 8.20
N ARG A 151 -33.32 7.86 8.30
CA ARG A 151 -33.47 6.54 8.95
C ARG A 151 -33.03 6.53 10.41
N VAL A 152 -32.00 7.28 10.78
CA VAL A 152 -31.43 7.21 12.14
C VAL A 152 -32.24 8.08 13.10
N LYS A 153 -33.03 7.44 13.98
CA LYS A 153 -33.92 8.14 14.90
C LYS A 153 -33.20 8.69 16.13
N THR A 154 -32.15 8.02 16.59
CA THR A 154 -31.45 8.38 17.82
C THR A 154 -30.51 9.56 17.59
N PRO A 155 -30.70 10.73 18.24
CA PRO A 155 -29.93 11.94 17.95
C PRO A 155 -28.42 11.80 18.17
N SER A 156 -28.01 11.05 19.20
CA SER A 156 -26.60 10.81 19.51
C SER A 156 -25.92 9.96 18.45
N VAL A 157 -26.59 8.91 17.98
CA VAL A 157 -26.12 8.02 16.90
C VAL A 157 -26.02 8.78 15.59
N LYS A 158 -27.09 9.48 15.20
CA LYS A 158 -27.11 10.35 14.02
C LYS A 158 -25.95 11.35 14.05
N GLY A 159 -25.81 12.06 15.17
CA GLY A 159 -24.73 13.03 15.34
C GLY A 159 -23.33 12.40 15.27
N ALA A 160 -23.15 11.17 15.74
CA ALA A 160 -21.87 10.46 15.62
C ALA A 160 -21.52 10.15 14.16
N ILE A 161 -22.48 9.61 13.40
CA ILE A 161 -22.31 9.28 11.97
C ILE A 161 -22.01 10.55 11.17
N LEU A 162 -22.83 11.60 11.31
CA LEU A 162 -22.64 12.86 10.57
C LEU A 162 -21.31 13.54 10.87
N ARG A 163 -20.81 13.45 12.11
CA ARG A 163 -19.47 13.93 12.46
C ARG A 163 -18.37 13.15 11.74
N ARG A 164 -18.51 11.83 11.59
CA ARG A 164 -17.51 11.02 10.87
C ARG A 164 -17.58 11.20 9.36
N LEU A 165 -18.77 11.39 8.80
CA LEU A 165 -18.91 11.79 7.39
C LEU A 165 -18.23 13.13 7.10
N ARG A 166 -18.34 14.11 8.02
CA ARG A 166 -17.59 15.36 7.91
C ARG A 166 -16.08 15.14 8.01
N MET A 167 -15.62 14.30 8.96
CA MET A 167 -14.20 13.97 9.05
C MET A 167 -13.67 13.28 7.79
N LEU A 168 -14.47 12.41 7.14
CA LEU A 168 -14.14 11.79 5.87
C LEU A 168 -14.02 12.84 4.75
N GLU A 169 -14.97 13.77 4.68
CA GLU A 169 -14.94 14.91 3.74
C GLU A 169 -13.69 15.80 3.97
N ASP A 170 -13.36 16.09 5.23
CA ASP A 170 -12.19 16.88 5.63
C ASP A 170 -10.86 16.22 5.21
N THR A 171 -10.84 14.90 4.94
CA THR A 171 -9.64 14.23 4.38
C THR A 171 -9.32 14.66 2.95
N SER A 172 -10.28 15.27 2.25
CA SER A 172 -10.21 15.61 0.82
C SER A 172 -9.98 14.43 -0.13
N LEU A 173 -10.11 13.18 0.36
CA LEU A 173 -10.00 11.96 -0.45
C LEU A 173 -11.20 11.78 -1.37
N ILE A 174 -12.38 12.15 -0.87
CA ILE A 174 -13.64 11.97 -1.58
C ILE A 174 -13.88 13.18 -2.47
N ASP A 175 -14.08 12.91 -3.76
CA ASP A 175 -14.50 13.90 -4.75
C ASP A 175 -15.58 13.29 -5.64
N ASP A 176 -16.83 13.46 -5.22
CA ASP A 176 -18.01 12.92 -5.91
C ASP A 176 -18.30 13.62 -7.25
N SER A 177 -17.50 14.62 -7.66
CA SER A 177 -17.56 15.19 -9.01
C SER A 177 -16.80 14.34 -10.05
N LEU A 178 -15.95 13.42 -9.59
CA LEU A 178 -15.22 12.48 -10.43
C LEU A 178 -16.15 11.34 -10.89
N SER A 179 -15.84 10.75 -12.05
CA SER A 179 -16.56 9.58 -12.54
C SER A 179 -16.23 8.33 -11.71
N GLN A 180 -17.22 7.46 -11.51
CA GLN A 180 -17.00 6.12 -10.96
C GLN A 180 -15.94 5.39 -11.78
N GLY A 181 -15.06 4.65 -11.09
CA GLY A 181 -13.94 3.92 -11.68
C GLY A 181 -12.63 4.71 -11.71
N GLN A 182 -12.59 5.95 -11.21
CA GLN A 182 -11.39 6.80 -11.21
C GLN A 182 -10.20 6.14 -10.47
N LEU A 183 -10.48 5.44 -9.36
CA LEU A 183 -9.45 4.72 -8.63
C LEU A 183 -8.99 3.48 -9.39
N ALA A 184 -9.91 2.73 -10.00
CA ALA A 184 -9.59 1.59 -10.85
C ALA A 184 -8.73 2.00 -12.05
N ASP A 185 -9.07 3.10 -12.73
CA ASP A 185 -8.29 3.71 -13.81
C ASP A 185 -6.89 4.17 -13.36
N THR A 186 -6.78 4.58 -12.09
CA THR A 186 -5.48 4.93 -11.54
C THR A 186 -4.62 3.68 -11.31
N LEU A 187 -5.21 2.63 -10.73
CA LEU A 187 -4.54 1.37 -10.44
C LEU A 187 -4.20 0.57 -11.71
N SER A 188 -5.03 0.63 -12.75
CA SER A 188 -4.81 -0.07 -14.02
C SER A 188 -3.52 0.36 -14.73
N LYS A 189 -2.98 1.55 -14.43
CA LYS A 189 -1.65 2.00 -14.87
C LYS A 189 -0.54 1.03 -14.48
N LEU A 190 -0.72 0.23 -13.43
CA LEU A 190 0.23 -0.83 -13.05
C LEU A 190 0.38 -1.89 -14.15
N ASN A 191 -0.67 -2.20 -14.92
CA ASN A 191 -0.59 -3.12 -16.08
C ASN A 191 0.28 -2.57 -17.21
N GLU A 192 0.48 -1.25 -17.27
CA GLU A 192 1.40 -0.62 -18.23
C GLU A 192 2.86 -0.68 -17.77
N GLY A 193 3.15 -1.40 -16.68
CA GLY A 193 4.47 -1.50 -16.07
C GLY A 193 4.92 -0.22 -15.36
N LYS A 194 3.96 0.61 -14.91
CA LYS A 194 4.22 1.84 -14.16
C LYS A 194 4.41 1.56 -12.67
N THR A 195 5.07 2.51 -12.02
CA THR A 195 5.27 2.57 -10.58
C THR A 195 4.44 3.68 -9.98
N LEU A 196 3.45 3.32 -9.17
CA LEU A 196 2.60 4.24 -8.43
C LEU A 196 3.24 4.48 -7.07
N VAL A 197 3.65 5.72 -6.79
CA VAL A 197 4.21 6.12 -5.49
C VAL A 197 3.17 6.95 -4.75
N VAL A 198 2.63 6.37 -3.67
CA VAL A 198 1.67 7.01 -2.78
C VAL A 198 2.42 7.64 -1.61
N ASN A 199 2.58 8.97 -1.65
CA ASN A 199 3.26 9.74 -0.63
C ASN A 199 2.35 9.99 0.57
N LEU A 200 2.64 9.31 1.68
CA LEU A 200 1.92 9.40 2.95
C LEU A 200 2.55 10.40 3.93
N LYS A 201 3.67 11.02 3.57
CA LYS A 201 4.43 11.91 4.46
C LYS A 201 3.59 13.09 4.93
N GLY A 202 3.58 13.24 6.25
CA GLY A 202 2.92 14.34 6.95
C GLY A 202 1.39 14.25 6.96
N LEU A 203 0.80 13.16 6.46
CA LEU A 203 -0.64 12.94 6.57
C LEU A 203 -1.02 12.45 7.98
N ALA A 204 -2.21 12.82 8.42
CA ALA A 204 -2.75 12.31 9.67
C ALA A 204 -3.03 10.80 9.55
N LYS A 205 -2.85 10.05 10.64
CA LYS A 205 -3.07 8.59 10.67
C LYS A 205 -4.41 8.15 10.08
N PRO A 206 -5.56 8.81 10.38
CA PRO A 206 -6.83 8.42 9.77
C PRO A 206 -6.88 8.60 8.26
N VAL A 207 -6.23 9.64 7.72
CA VAL A 207 -6.14 9.88 6.26
C VAL A 207 -5.29 8.81 5.59
N MET A 208 -4.12 8.48 6.16
CA MET A 208 -3.26 7.41 5.65
C MET A 208 -4.00 6.07 5.62
N ARG A 209 -4.63 5.70 6.75
CA ARG A 209 -5.39 4.44 6.87
C ARG A 209 -6.53 4.38 5.86
N THR A 210 -7.32 5.44 5.75
CA THR A 210 -8.44 5.51 4.79
C THR A 210 -7.95 5.35 3.36
N ALA A 211 -6.95 6.12 2.95
CA ALA A 211 -6.42 6.07 1.59
C ALA A 211 -5.86 4.68 1.26
N VAL A 212 -5.02 4.12 2.14
CA VAL A 212 -4.39 2.81 1.91
C VAL A 212 -5.43 1.69 1.90
N GLN A 213 -6.40 1.71 2.81
CA GLN A 213 -7.45 0.69 2.87
C GLN A 213 -8.31 0.68 1.61
N VAL A 214 -8.74 1.85 1.13
CA VAL A 214 -9.54 1.96 -0.09
C VAL A 214 -8.74 1.54 -1.33
N MET A 215 -7.47 1.98 -1.42
CA MET A 215 -6.58 1.58 -2.51
C MET A 215 -6.34 0.06 -2.53
N LEU A 216 -6.05 -0.54 -1.37
CA LEU A 216 -5.82 -1.97 -1.28
C LEU A 216 -7.09 -2.73 -1.65
N SER A 217 -8.26 -2.39 -1.11
CA SER A 217 -9.51 -3.06 -1.50
C SER A 217 -9.75 -3.02 -3.01
N ASN A 218 -9.61 -1.86 -3.65
CA ASN A 218 -9.79 -1.74 -5.11
C ASN A 218 -8.74 -2.55 -5.88
N LEU A 219 -7.47 -2.48 -5.47
CA LEU A 219 -6.38 -3.25 -6.07
C LEU A 219 -6.67 -4.76 -6.02
N LEU A 220 -7.16 -5.22 -4.87
CA LEU A 220 -7.48 -6.62 -4.63
C LEU A 220 -8.67 -7.07 -5.46
N GLY A 221 -9.73 -6.26 -5.55
CA GLY A 221 -10.85 -6.52 -6.45
C GLY A 221 -10.41 -6.69 -7.90
N LEU A 222 -9.51 -5.83 -8.38
CA LEU A 222 -8.96 -5.93 -9.74
C LEU A 222 -8.11 -7.20 -9.95
N LEU A 223 -7.31 -7.60 -8.96
CA LEU A 223 -6.53 -8.85 -9.01
C LEU A 223 -7.44 -10.08 -8.98
N GLU A 224 -8.47 -10.09 -8.13
CA GLU A 224 -9.46 -11.18 -8.04
C GLU A 224 -10.25 -11.33 -9.35
N ALA A 225 -10.62 -10.21 -9.98
CA ALA A 225 -11.29 -10.16 -11.28
C ALA A 225 -10.36 -10.48 -12.46
N LYS A 226 -9.03 -10.57 -12.24
CA LYS A 226 -7.99 -10.69 -13.29
C LYS A 226 -7.99 -9.52 -14.28
N GLU A 227 -8.38 -8.35 -13.81
CA GLU A 227 -8.26 -7.09 -14.54
C GLU A 227 -6.89 -6.44 -14.32
N LEU A 228 -6.18 -6.88 -13.28
CA LEU A 228 -4.79 -6.53 -13.02
C LEU A 228 -3.88 -7.76 -13.17
N GLU A 229 -2.75 -7.58 -13.85
CA GLU A 229 -1.65 -8.54 -13.84
C GLU A 229 -1.01 -8.61 -12.45
N PRO A 230 -0.21 -9.64 -12.13
CA PRO A 230 0.56 -9.67 -10.90
C PRO A 230 1.49 -8.45 -10.75
N ILE A 231 1.54 -7.86 -9.55
CA ILE A 231 2.27 -6.63 -9.24
C ILE A 231 3.10 -6.75 -7.96
N PHE A 232 4.05 -5.84 -7.79
CA PHE A 232 4.83 -5.69 -6.57
C PHE A 232 4.27 -4.57 -5.69
N LEU A 233 4.10 -4.84 -4.39
CA LEU A 233 3.74 -3.89 -3.35
C LEU A 233 4.95 -3.61 -2.46
N PHE A 234 5.30 -2.33 -2.31
CA PHE A 234 6.31 -1.84 -1.37
C PHE A 234 5.62 -1.12 -0.22
N ALA A 235 5.56 -1.77 0.94
CA ALA A 235 4.93 -1.25 2.15
C ALA A 235 6.01 -0.83 3.16
N GLU A 236 6.37 0.46 3.16
CA GLU A 236 7.31 1.03 4.13
C GLU A 236 6.60 1.29 5.46
N GLU A 237 7.16 0.85 6.59
CA GLU A 237 6.62 1.00 7.94
C GLU A 237 5.09 0.74 8.02
N ALA A 238 4.66 -0.37 7.40
CA ALA A 238 3.24 -0.70 7.19
C ALA A 238 2.36 -0.60 8.45
N HIS A 239 2.91 -0.93 9.63
CA HIS A 239 2.24 -0.84 10.93
C HIS A 239 1.74 0.58 11.29
N LEU A 240 2.19 1.62 10.58
CA LEU A 240 1.72 2.99 10.79
C LEU A 240 0.34 3.25 10.18
N TYR A 241 -0.04 2.51 9.12
CA TYR A 241 -1.25 2.76 8.33
C TYR A 241 -2.04 1.52 7.93
N ILE A 242 -1.56 0.31 8.23
CA ILE A 242 -2.30 -0.95 8.08
C ILE A 242 -2.41 -1.60 9.46
N GLU A 243 -3.59 -2.08 9.83
CA GLU A 243 -3.75 -2.82 11.09
C GLU A 243 -3.09 -4.20 10.99
N ARG A 244 -2.69 -4.73 12.15
CA ARG A 244 -1.97 -6.01 12.20
C ARG A 244 -2.75 -7.15 11.56
N THR A 245 -4.06 -7.22 11.81
CA THR A 245 -4.95 -8.25 11.23
C THR A 245 -5.03 -8.13 9.72
N ASP A 246 -5.09 -6.90 9.19
CA ASP A 246 -5.16 -6.67 7.75
C ASP A 246 -3.83 -7.08 7.08
N ILE A 247 -2.69 -6.89 7.74
CA ILE A 247 -1.39 -7.40 7.25
C ILE A 247 -1.40 -8.94 7.20
N GLU A 248 -1.96 -9.62 8.21
CA GLU A 248 -2.07 -11.08 8.22
C GLU A 248 -2.95 -11.58 7.05
N ASP A 249 -4.05 -10.89 6.75
CA ASP A 249 -4.92 -11.19 5.61
C ASP A 249 -4.22 -10.95 4.25
N LEU A 250 -3.47 -9.85 4.12
CA LEU A 250 -2.67 -9.55 2.93
C LEU A 250 -1.63 -10.64 2.65
N VAL A 251 -0.95 -11.11 3.69
CA VAL A 251 0.10 -12.13 3.58
C VAL A 251 -0.48 -13.49 3.18
N THR A 252 -1.60 -13.90 3.77
CA THR A 252 -2.16 -15.25 3.57
C THR A 252 -2.92 -15.40 2.26
N ARG A 253 -3.74 -14.41 1.88
CA ARG A 253 -4.67 -14.54 0.74
C ARG A 253 -4.11 -13.98 -0.55
N MET A 254 -3.42 -12.84 -0.46
CA MET A 254 -3.13 -12.01 -1.65
C MET A 254 -1.91 -12.45 -2.42
N ARG A 255 -1.04 -13.24 -1.79
CA ARG A 255 0.09 -13.90 -2.45
C ARG A 255 -0.36 -14.78 -3.63
N HIS A 256 -1.50 -15.46 -3.50
CA HIS A 256 -2.04 -16.32 -4.57
C HIS A 256 -2.73 -15.53 -5.69
N LEU A 257 -3.06 -14.26 -5.45
CA LEU A 257 -3.70 -13.37 -6.42
C LEU A 257 -2.69 -12.60 -7.27
N GLY A 258 -1.38 -12.76 -7.02
CA GLY A 258 -0.33 -12.04 -7.74
C GLY A 258 0.11 -10.73 -7.08
N LEU A 259 -0.16 -10.54 -5.78
CA LEU A 259 0.38 -9.44 -5.00
C LEU A 259 1.69 -9.85 -4.31
N TRP A 260 2.83 -9.55 -4.92
CA TRP A 260 4.16 -9.82 -4.37
C TRP A 260 4.59 -8.66 -3.48
N GLN A 261 5.04 -8.94 -2.26
CA GLN A 261 5.06 -7.95 -1.18
C GLN A 261 6.48 -7.70 -0.68
N PHE A 262 6.82 -6.44 -0.45
CA PHE A 262 8.01 -5.96 0.23
C PHE A 262 7.58 -5.20 1.48
N TYR A 263 7.90 -5.74 2.66
CA TYR A 263 7.77 -5.03 3.92
C TYR A 263 9.12 -4.47 4.32
N ILE A 264 9.18 -3.14 4.47
CA ILE A 264 10.43 -2.43 4.79
C ILE A 264 10.22 -1.73 6.13
N THR A 265 10.93 -2.14 7.18
CA THR A 265 10.71 -1.58 8.51
C THR A 265 12.00 -1.53 9.35
N ASN A 266 12.04 -0.57 10.26
CA ASN A 266 13.03 -0.54 11.33
C ASN A 266 12.55 -1.17 12.65
N THR A 267 11.27 -1.54 12.74
CA THR A 267 10.63 -2.09 13.94
C THR A 267 10.00 -3.43 13.59
N PRO A 268 10.79 -4.50 13.37
CA PRO A 268 10.25 -5.78 12.90
C PRO A 268 9.21 -6.37 13.85
N THR A 269 9.34 -6.15 15.16
CA THR A 269 8.39 -6.55 16.20
C THR A 269 6.99 -5.93 16.07
N SER A 270 6.82 -4.90 15.25
CA SER A 270 5.51 -4.31 14.93
C SER A 270 4.74 -5.08 13.85
N LEU A 271 5.44 -5.89 13.04
CA LEU A 271 4.83 -6.72 12.02
C LEU A 271 4.26 -8.00 12.64
N PRO A 272 3.23 -8.63 12.06
CA PRO A 272 2.71 -9.89 12.58
C PRO A 272 3.72 -11.04 12.46
N GLU A 273 3.76 -11.93 13.45
CA GLU A 273 4.63 -13.12 13.42
C GLU A 273 4.40 -14.00 12.18
N LEU A 274 3.15 -14.06 11.71
CA LEU A 274 2.78 -14.82 10.52
C LEU A 274 3.55 -14.35 9.28
N LEU A 275 3.69 -13.03 9.10
CA LEU A 275 4.47 -12.43 8.02
C LEU A 275 5.93 -12.87 8.10
N VAL A 276 6.53 -12.80 9.30
CA VAL A 276 7.92 -13.21 9.50
C VAL A 276 8.11 -14.68 9.15
N ARG A 277 7.24 -15.56 9.63
CA ARG A 277 7.34 -17.02 9.37
C ARG A 277 7.10 -17.41 7.92
N GLN A 278 6.34 -16.62 7.17
CA GLN A 278 6.02 -16.88 5.77
C GLN A 278 6.92 -16.12 4.79
N THR A 279 7.92 -15.39 5.30
CA THR A 279 8.86 -14.63 4.47
C THR A 279 9.66 -15.59 3.58
N ASP A 280 9.66 -15.35 2.27
CA ASP A 280 10.46 -16.11 1.31
C ASP A 280 11.88 -15.55 1.23
N ASN A 281 12.01 -14.21 1.25
CA ASN A 281 13.28 -13.52 1.14
C ASN A 281 13.47 -12.57 2.32
N LEU A 282 14.47 -12.87 3.16
CA LEU A 282 14.88 -12.00 4.25
C LEU A 282 16.15 -11.23 3.88
N ILE A 283 16.08 -9.91 3.96
CA ILE A 283 17.24 -9.03 3.86
C ILE A 283 17.40 -8.30 5.19
N CYS A 284 18.36 -8.77 5.97
CA CYS A 284 18.62 -8.27 7.32
C CYS A 284 19.87 -7.39 7.32
N PHE A 285 19.66 -6.09 7.49
CA PHE A 285 20.73 -5.17 7.89
C PHE A 285 20.92 -5.21 9.41
N TYR A 286 21.91 -4.48 9.91
CA TYR A 286 22.19 -4.39 11.33
C TYR A 286 20.93 -4.07 12.18
N LEU A 287 20.60 -4.98 13.10
CA LEU A 287 19.60 -4.81 14.15
C LEU A 287 20.31 -4.57 15.48
N SER A 288 19.92 -3.51 16.18
CA SER A 288 20.54 -3.13 17.46
C SER A 288 19.92 -3.81 18.67
N LEU A 289 18.67 -4.27 18.56
CA LEU A 289 17.91 -4.83 19.68
C LEU A 289 17.92 -6.36 19.62
N PRO A 290 18.30 -7.06 20.72
CA PRO A 290 18.26 -8.52 20.77
C PRO A 290 16.88 -9.11 20.49
N ASP A 291 15.81 -8.41 20.90
CA ASP A 291 14.45 -8.89 20.69
C ASP A 291 14.02 -8.79 19.23
N ASP A 292 14.50 -7.79 18.48
CA ASP A 292 14.28 -7.73 17.03
C ASP A 292 14.96 -8.92 16.32
N VAL A 293 16.20 -9.25 16.73
CA VAL A 293 16.93 -10.41 16.19
C VAL A 293 16.19 -11.72 16.48
N LYS A 294 15.73 -11.92 17.72
CA LYS A 294 14.91 -13.10 18.07
C LYS A 294 13.62 -13.14 17.27
N TYR A 295 13.00 -11.98 17.06
CA TYR A 295 11.73 -11.89 16.35
C TYR A 295 11.85 -12.29 14.89
N ILE A 296 12.94 -11.91 14.21
CA ILE A 296 13.16 -12.23 12.79
C ILE A 296 13.81 -13.60 12.57
N ALA A 297 14.35 -14.25 13.61
CA ALA A 297 15.04 -15.53 13.48
C ALA A 297 14.22 -16.61 12.73
N PRO A 298 12.89 -16.76 12.93
CA PRO A 298 12.09 -17.72 12.18
C PRO A 298 12.10 -17.50 10.66
N ALA A 299 12.25 -16.25 10.18
CA ALA A 299 12.32 -15.95 8.74
C ALA A 299 13.64 -16.40 8.10
N SER A 300 14.69 -16.61 8.89
CA SER A 300 16.01 -16.97 8.37
C SER A 300 16.20 -18.47 8.12
N GLY A 301 15.25 -19.31 8.55
CA GLY A 301 15.42 -20.76 8.55
C GLY A 301 16.54 -21.26 9.48
N LEU A 302 17.10 -20.37 10.31
CA LEU A 302 18.06 -20.69 11.36
C LEU A 302 17.26 -21.15 12.59
N GLU A 303 16.79 -22.40 12.55
CA GLU A 303 16.39 -23.13 13.77
C GLU A 303 17.61 -23.73 14.48
#